data_AF-A0A917VER0-F1
#
_entry.id   AF-A0A917VER0-F1
#
_cell.length_a   1.000
_cell.length_b   1.000
_cell.length_c   1.000
_cell.angle_alpha   90.00
_cell.angle_beta   90.00
_cell.angle_gamma   90.00
#
_symmetry.space_group_name_H-M   'P 1'
#
loop_
_entity.id
_entity.type
_entity.pdbx_description
1 polymer ?
#
loop_
_entity_poly.entity_id
_entity_poly.type
_entity_poly.pdbx_seq_one_letter_code
_entity_poly.pdbx_strand_id
1 'polypeptide(L)' 'MYPSQPLSPSSAISSFVTYAKAIEGLDKKAFPTEYARNSDLIRGLVPCLRAHGILDVMEIRNPEIAALVAH' A
#
# COMPACT_ATOMS: atom_id res chain seq x y z
N MET A 1 4.50 -23.11 12.33
CA MET A 1 5.03 -21.77 12.69
C MET A 1 5.48 -21.15 11.37
N TYR A 2 4.66 -20.28 10.77
CA TYR A 2 5.06 -19.62 9.51
C TYR A 2 6.18 -18.63 9.84
N PRO A 3 7.32 -18.66 9.14
CA PRO A 3 8.39 -17.72 9.41
C PRO A 3 7.87 -16.32 9.09
N SER A 4 8.00 -15.41 10.05
CA SER A 4 7.94 -13.98 9.83
C SER A 4 9.09 -13.62 8.90
N GLN A 5 8.90 -13.79 7.59
CA GLN A 5 9.89 -13.34 6.62
C GLN A 5 10.05 -11.83 6.83
N PRO A 6 11.28 -11.32 7.05
CA PRO A 6 11.49 -9.90 6.89
C PRO A 6 11.00 -9.56 5.49
N LEU A 7 9.99 -8.70 5.39
CA LEU A 7 9.45 -8.27 4.11
C LEU A 7 10.61 -7.63 3.36
N SER A 8 11.24 -8.41 2.47
CA SER A 8 12.23 -7.87 1.55
C SER A 8 11.61 -6.67 0.83
N PRO A 9 12.37 -5.62 0.51
CA PRO A 9 11.83 -4.42 -0.12
C PRO A 9 10.98 -4.75 -1.37
N SER A 10 11.38 -5.74 -2.16
CA SER A 10 10.60 -6.25 -3.30
C SER A 10 9.23 -6.84 -2.92
N SER A 11 9.15 -7.52 -1.77
CA SER A 11 7.90 -8.05 -1.22
C SER A 11 6.99 -6.91 -0.73
N ALA A 12 7.56 -5.90 -0.06
CA ALA A 12 6.81 -4.73 0.38
C ALA A 12 6.23 -3.93 -0.81
N ILE A 13 6.99 -3.78 -1.90
CA ILE A 13 6.52 -3.18 -3.16
C ILE A 13 5.37 -3.99 -3.74
N SER A 14 5.54 -5.30 -3.88
CA SER A 14 4.53 -6.17 -4.49
C SER A 14 3.22 -6.13 -3.69
N SER A 15 3.30 -6.21 -2.36
CA SER A 15 2.14 -6.05 -1.47
C SER A 15 1.51 -4.67 -1.61
N PHE A 16 2.30 -3.60 -1.63
CA PHE A 16 1.79 -2.25 -1.81
C PHE A 16 1.02 -2.11 -3.12
N VAL A 17 1.61 -2.53 -4.25
CA VAL A 17 0.97 -2.46 -5.57
C VAL A 17 -0.30 -3.31 -5.61
N THR A 18 -0.31 -4.46 -4.94
CA THR A 18 -1.49 -5.33 -4.84
C THR A 18 -2.64 -4.64 -4.12
N TYR A 19 -2.39 -4.08 -2.93
CA TYR A 19 -3.41 -3.35 -2.17
C TYR A 19 -3.82 -2.06 -2.86
N ALA A 20 -2.87 -1.34 -3.47
CA ALA A 20 -3.14 -0.15 -4.25
C ALA A 20 -4.10 -0.44 -5.40
N LYS A 21 -3.82 -1.46 -6.22
CA LYS A 21 -4.71 -1.89 -7.31
C LYS A 21 -6.06 -2.40 -6.80
N ALA A 22 -6.08 -3.08 -5.66
CA ALA A 22 -7.32 -3.50 -5.05
C ALA A 22 -8.20 -2.29 -4.76
N ILE A 23 -7.65 -1.21 -4.21
CA ILE A 23 -8.38 0.04 -3.96
C ILE A 23 -8.75 0.77 -5.24
N GLU A 24 -7.86 0.83 -6.25
CA GLU A 24 -8.16 1.49 -7.54
C GLU A 24 -9.40 0.90 -8.23
N GLY A 25 -9.61 -0.42 -8.10
CA GLY A 25 -10.78 -1.12 -8.64
C GLY A 25 -11.96 -1.22 -7.67
N LEU A 26 -11.81 -0.80 -6.41
CA LEU A 26 -12.82 -0.98 -5.37
C LEU A 26 -13.72 0.26 -5.30
N ASP A 27 -15.03 0.05 -5.47
CA ASP A 27 -15.99 1.12 -5.20
C ASP A 27 -16.11 1.35 -3.69
N LYS A 28 -15.56 2.46 -3.22
CA LYS A 28 -15.54 2.84 -1.80
C LYS A 28 -16.94 3.03 -1.18
N LYS A 29 -17.97 3.27 -2.00
CA LYS A 29 -19.35 3.44 -1.51
C LYS A 29 -20.01 2.09 -1.31
N ALA A 30 -19.74 1.13 -2.18
CA ALA A 30 -20.23 -0.24 -2.07
C ALA A 30 -19.43 -1.06 -1.04
N PHE A 31 -18.12 -0.83 -0.90
CA PHE A 31 -17.22 -1.62 -0.06
C PHE A 31 -16.35 -0.75 0.88
N PRO A 32 -16.96 0.04 1.78
CA PRO A 32 -16.20 0.94 2.66
C PRO A 32 -15.25 0.19 3.62
N THR A 33 -15.64 -1.00 4.08
CA THR A 33 -14.84 -1.81 5.01
C THR A 33 -13.56 -2.34 4.36
N GLU A 34 -13.65 -2.89 3.15
CA GLU A 34 -12.49 -3.41 2.41
C GLU A 34 -11.57 -2.27 1.97
N TYR A 35 -12.14 -1.11 1.61
CA TYR A 35 -11.37 0.09 1.34
C TYR A 35 -10.53 0.50 2.55
N ALA A 36 -11.15 0.57 3.73
CA ALA A 36 -10.49 0.93 4.97
C ALA A 36 -9.37 -0.07 5.33
N ARG A 37 -9.64 -1.38 5.20
CA ARG A 37 -8.64 -2.43 5.45
C ARG A 37 -7.44 -2.29 4.52
N ASN A 38 -7.66 -2.17 3.21
CA ASN A 38 -6.57 -2.06 2.25
C ASN A 38 -5.77 -0.76 2.46
N SER A 39 -6.45 0.33 2.81
CA SER A 39 -5.80 1.60 3.13
C SER A 39 -4.90 1.48 4.36
N ASP A 40 -5.35 0.78 5.41
CA ASP A 40 -4.55 0.52 6.61
C ASP A 40 -3.31 -0.33 6.31
N LEU A 41 -3.46 -1.39 5.50
CA LEU A 41 -2.34 -2.21 5.05
C LEU A 41 -1.32 -1.41 4.24
N ILE A 42 -1.77 -0.52 3.35
CA ILE A 42 -0.89 0.39 2.62
C ILE A 42 -0.11 1.27 3.58
N ARG A 43 -0.77 1.88 4.58
CA ARG A 43 -0.12 2.73 5.59
C ARG A 43 0.93 1.98 6.40
N GLY A 44 0.70 0.69 6.69
CA GLY A 44 1.68 -0.17 7.34
C GLY A 44 2.95 -0.42 6.51
N LEU A 45 2.85 -0.37 5.17
CA LEU A 45 3.97 -0.58 4.25
C LEU A 45 4.75 0.72 3.95
N VAL A 46 4.13 1.89 4.11
CA VAL A 46 4.76 3.22 3.94
C VAL A 46 6.12 3.34 4.62
N PRO A 47 6.29 3.03 5.93
CA PRO A 47 7.59 3.19 6.60
C PRO A 47 8.69 2.32 5.97
N CYS A 48 8.36 1.11 5.53
CA CYS A 48 9.30 0.23 4.84
C CYS A 48 9.67 0.82 3.48
N LEU A 49 8.68 1.22 2.67
CA LEU A 49 8.89 1.81 1.36
C LEU A 49 9.69 3.12 1.44
N ARG A 50 9.42 3.95 2.45
CA ARG A 50 10.13 5.21 2.71
C ARG A 50 11.56 4.98 3.15
N ALA A 51 11.81 4.02 4.05
CA ALA A 51 13.15 3.68 4.52
C ALA A 51 14.07 3.19 3.38
N HIS A 52 13.49 2.58 2.35
CA HIS A 52 14.21 2.12 1.17
C HIS A 52 14.23 3.12 0.00
N GLY A 53 13.66 4.33 0.16
CA GLY A 53 13.61 5.35 -0.90
C GLY A 53 12.67 5.00 -2.07
N ILE A 54 11.80 4.01 -1.90
CA ILE A 54 10.93 3.52 -2.97
C ILE A 54 9.83 4.53 -3.30
N LEU A 55 9.29 5.21 -2.29
CA LEU A 55 8.25 6.23 -2.49
C LEU A 55 8.78 7.45 -3.30
N ASP A 56 10.09 7.65 -3.34
CA ASP A 56 10.72 8.75 -4.08
C ASP A 56 10.77 8.46 -5.60
N VAL A 57 10.95 7.19 -5.96
CA VAL A 57 11.04 6.75 -7.36
C VAL A 57 9.69 6.32 -7.96
N MET A 58 8.67 6.12 -7.13
CA MET A 58 7.39 5.55 -7.55
C MET A 58 6.34 6.64 -7.81
N GLU A 59 5.87 6.73 -9.06
CA GLU A 59 4.78 7.63 -9.44
C GLU A 59 3.41 7.01 -9.06
N ILE A 60 2.72 7.64 -8.12
CA ILE A 60 1.37 7.23 -7.71
C ILE A 60 0.34 8.07 -8.44
N ARG A 61 -0.39 7.45 -9.37
CA ARG A 61 -1.40 8.13 -10.21
C ARG A 61 -2.75 8.31 -9.53
N ASN A 62 -3.09 7.44 -8.58
CA ASN A 62 -4.34 7.56 -7.84
C ASN A 62 -4.18 8.59 -6.70
N PRO A 63 -4.94 9.70 -6.71
CA PRO A 63 -4.81 10.75 -5.70
C PRO A 63 -5.18 10.27 -4.29
N GLU A 64 -6.07 9.28 -4.14
CA GLU A 64 -6.42 8.72 -2.83
C GLU A 64 -5.25 7.93 -2.25
N ILE A 65 -4.57 7.13 -3.08
CA ILE A 65 -3.39 6.36 -2.66
C ILE A 65 -2.22 7.31 -2.39
N ALA A 66 -2.06 8.35 -3.21
CA ALA A 66 -1.06 9.38 -2.99
C ALA A 66 -1.27 10.07 -1.62
N ALA A 67 -2.52 10.37 -1.26
CA ALA A 67 -2.84 10.93 0.05
C ALA A 67 -2.51 9.97 1.21
N LEU A 68 -2.65 8.66 1.01
CA LEU A 68 -2.30 7.65 2.02
C LEU A 68 -0.80 7.53 2.29
N VAL A 69 0.04 7.83 1.30
CA VAL A 69 1.50 7.76 1.44
C VAL A 69 2.19 9.10 1.71
N ALA A 70 1.47 10.22 1.54
CA ALA A 70 1.99 11.58 1.72
C ALA A 70 2.06 12.03 3.19
N HIS A 71 1.50 11.26 4.13
CA HIS A 71 1.59 11.47 5.58
C HIS A 71 2.67 10.57 6.20
#